data_AF-A0A285KXL8-F1
#
_entry.id   AF-A0A285KXL8-F1
#
_cell.length_a   1.000
_cell.length_b   1.000
_cell.length_c   1.000
_cell.angle_alpha   90.00
_cell.angle_beta   90.00
_cell.angle_gamma   90.00
#
_symmetry.space_group_name_H-M   'P 1'
#
loop_
_entity.id
_entity.type
_entity.pdbx_description
1 polymer ?
#
loop_
_entity_poly.entity_id
_entity_poly.type
_entity_poly.pdbx_seq_one_letter_code
_entity_poly.pdbx_strand_id
1 'polypeptide(L)'
;MLFGMQTAGVYMASKDDIRWFKDNFGSRIQAATVGSVFDVDMLTAVACQETGELWSAMRHKGLAADKIVALCCGDTLDADKGRKAFPQTKTSLLKVQKGDAMFEIARNALLGMAKYVPGYAFAFDKPNKFCHGFGMFQYDLQFFAVDPNYFLNREYEIFENTLNRALGELKKALVSQRLNKQTSLSDLQFCQVAICYNTGGFRPELGLKQGYQSGGKYYGEAIRDYLAMARSVGGAAPPGPVTMLLSAAVTATGPKLRVDVDSLPLRLRSAPVLSTPPEANVIATMPDGQAVRAVSGQVTNGFIEIEVMLGGNLFHGYAAAKFLKPDAGDAPQAARQAGKLPEAHLKLLDTLTRRTGIATARSLNEANMPSRSGDTPAELRESLGKIIAWLAVDNPAYHRYAPRDGLTFCNIYAHDYCARAGVYLPRVWWTANALLSLSKGQNVAPLLGNTVDEVRANDLFRWLRDYGESFGWQRAASLDELQQHANLGGVGIIVARRREEGRSGHIVMVVPETDAETAQRNASGAVTLALQSQAGAVNFRYGRGNPDWWKGAQFAEAAFWIHA
;
A
#
# COMPACT_ATOMS: atom_id res chain seq x y z
N MET A 1 -16.57 -22.99 4.53
CA MET A 1 -16.90 -22.32 3.24
C MET A 1 -17.97 -21.32 3.56
N LEU A 2 -17.60 -20.06 3.74
CA LEU A 2 -18.46 -18.98 4.22
C LEU A 2 -19.18 -18.30 3.06
N PHE A 3 -20.50 -18.16 3.17
CA PHE A 3 -21.34 -17.54 2.15
C PHE A 3 -22.23 -16.45 2.79
N GLY A 4 -21.95 -15.18 2.48
CA GLY A 4 -22.84 -14.05 2.75
C GLY A 4 -23.80 -13.85 1.56
N MET A 5 -25.10 -13.96 1.79
CA MET A 5 -26.13 -13.67 0.78
C MET A 5 -26.32 -12.17 0.61
N GLN A 6 -26.25 -11.73 -0.65
CA GLN A 6 -26.57 -10.39 -1.11
C GLN A 6 -28.06 -10.09 -0.88
N THR A 7 -28.38 -9.06 -0.08
CA THR A 7 -29.65 -8.33 -0.16
C THR A 7 -29.36 -6.83 -0.17
N ALA A 8 -30.13 -6.07 -0.95
CA ALA A 8 -29.93 -4.65 -1.20
C ALA A 8 -29.87 -3.84 0.12
N GLY A 9 -28.81 -3.05 0.28
CA GLY A 9 -28.52 -2.25 1.48
C GLY A 9 -27.38 -2.79 2.35
N VAL A 10 -26.34 -3.40 1.77
CA VAL A 10 -25.21 -3.96 2.52
C VAL A 10 -24.40 -2.84 3.17
N TYR A 11 -24.43 -2.78 4.50
CA TYR A 11 -23.50 -1.99 5.30
C TYR A 11 -22.11 -2.66 5.21
N MET A 12 -21.25 -2.17 4.32
CA MET A 12 -19.83 -2.52 4.38
C MET A 12 -19.16 -1.73 5.51
N ALA A 13 -18.21 -2.36 6.22
CA ALA A 13 -17.48 -1.70 7.29
C ALA A 13 -16.71 -0.49 6.73
N SER A 14 -17.05 0.70 7.21
CA SER A 14 -16.39 1.98 6.91
C SER A 14 -15.14 2.20 7.77
N LYS A 15 -14.42 3.31 7.54
CA LYS A 15 -13.31 3.72 8.42
C LYS A 15 -13.76 3.95 9.88
N ASP A 16 -14.97 4.48 10.07
CA ASP A 16 -15.53 4.69 11.42
C ASP A 16 -15.90 3.36 12.09
N ASP A 17 -16.34 2.38 11.31
CA ASP A 17 -16.57 1.01 11.78
C ASP A 17 -15.27 0.37 12.26
N ILE A 18 -14.22 0.49 11.44
CA ILE A 18 -12.88 -0.01 11.75
C ILE A 18 -12.31 0.71 12.97
N ARG A 19 -12.50 2.03 13.11
CA ARG A 19 -12.04 2.79 14.28
C ARG A 19 -12.70 2.26 15.54
N TRP A 20 -14.03 2.16 15.52
CA TRP A 20 -14.79 1.59 16.62
C TRP A 20 -14.30 0.17 16.98
N PHE A 21 -14.05 -0.68 15.97
CA PHE A 21 -13.56 -2.03 16.22
C PHE A 21 -12.20 -2.01 16.92
N LYS A 22 -11.25 -1.19 16.45
CA LYS A 22 -9.93 -1.05 17.07
C LYS A 22 -10.00 -0.45 18.47
N ASP A 23 -10.86 0.53 18.71
CA ASP A 23 -11.01 1.15 20.02
C ASP A 23 -11.52 0.15 21.07
N ASN A 24 -12.36 -0.82 20.66
CA ASN A 24 -12.94 -1.81 21.57
C ASN A 24 -12.09 -3.10 21.69
N PHE A 25 -11.38 -3.49 20.63
CA PHE A 25 -10.73 -4.80 20.56
C PHE A 25 -9.24 -4.75 20.24
N GLY A 26 -8.69 -3.61 19.82
CA GLY A 26 -7.32 -3.47 19.36
C GLY A 26 -6.27 -3.84 20.41
N SER A 27 -6.47 -3.43 21.67
CA SER A 27 -5.57 -3.80 22.78
C SER A 27 -5.57 -5.31 23.06
N ARG A 28 -6.75 -5.94 22.99
CA ARG A 28 -6.94 -7.40 23.17
C ARG A 28 -6.25 -8.16 22.04
N ILE A 29 -6.38 -7.68 20.80
CA ILE A 29 -5.68 -8.25 19.63
C ILE A 29 -4.17 -8.10 19.79
N GLN A 30 -3.70 -6.89 20.11
CA GLN A 30 -2.28 -6.62 20.29
C GLN A 30 -1.64 -7.54 21.34
N ALA A 31 -2.32 -7.78 22.46
CA ALA A 31 -1.87 -8.69 23.50
C ALA A 31 -1.79 -10.15 22.99
N ALA A 32 -2.79 -10.61 22.22
CA ALA A 32 -2.82 -11.98 21.70
C ALA A 32 -1.82 -12.22 20.55
N THR A 33 -1.39 -11.16 19.85
CA THR A 33 -0.47 -11.27 18.71
C THR A 33 1.01 -11.07 19.08
N VAL A 34 1.34 -10.82 20.36
CA VAL A 34 2.73 -10.70 20.81
C VAL A 34 3.55 -11.93 20.40
N GLY A 35 4.69 -11.70 19.75
CA GLY A 35 5.57 -12.77 19.27
C GLY A 35 5.05 -13.52 18.03
N SER A 36 3.98 -13.05 17.41
CA SER A 36 3.51 -13.54 16.11
C SER A 36 3.79 -12.53 15.00
N VAL A 37 3.65 -12.97 13.74
CA VAL A 37 3.76 -12.10 12.55
C VAL A 37 2.50 -11.30 12.26
N PHE A 38 1.42 -11.52 13.03
CA PHE A 38 0.14 -10.85 12.83
C PHE A 38 0.05 -9.58 13.68
N ASP A 39 -0.72 -8.61 13.21
CA ASP A 39 -0.96 -7.36 13.92
C ASP A 39 -2.45 -6.99 13.98
N VAL A 40 -2.75 -5.87 14.64
CA VAL A 40 -4.12 -5.40 14.85
C VAL A 40 -4.86 -5.16 13.54
N ASP A 41 -4.19 -4.65 12.50
CA ASP A 41 -4.84 -4.31 11.24
C ASP A 41 -5.15 -5.55 10.42
N MET A 42 -4.25 -6.53 10.43
CA MET A 42 -4.45 -7.85 9.83
C MET A 42 -5.70 -8.54 10.40
N LEU A 43 -5.82 -8.59 11.74
CA LEU A 43 -6.98 -9.20 12.37
C LEU A 43 -8.24 -8.34 12.18
N THR A 44 -8.11 -7.01 12.16
CA THR A 44 -9.25 -6.12 11.85
C THR A 44 -9.77 -6.37 10.43
N ALA A 45 -8.88 -6.58 9.45
CA ALA A 45 -9.27 -6.89 8.08
C ALA A 45 -10.04 -8.21 7.97
N VAL A 46 -9.59 -9.25 8.69
CA VAL A 46 -10.32 -10.52 8.77
C VAL A 46 -11.68 -10.30 9.45
N ALA A 47 -11.75 -9.61 10.58
CA ALA A 47 -13.04 -9.34 11.25
C ALA A 47 -14.03 -8.54 10.35
N CYS A 48 -13.53 -7.57 9.57
CA CYS A 48 -14.33 -6.86 8.58
C CYS A 48 -14.87 -7.78 7.49
N GLN A 49 -14.02 -8.68 7.00
CA GLN A 49 -14.42 -9.61 5.95
C GLN A 49 -15.38 -10.69 6.45
N GLU A 50 -15.19 -11.18 7.68
CA GLU A 50 -15.97 -12.29 8.23
C GLU A 50 -17.33 -11.83 8.78
N THR A 51 -17.39 -10.68 9.46
CA THR A 51 -18.62 -10.22 10.13
C THR A 51 -18.87 -8.72 10.03
N GLY A 52 -18.11 -7.99 9.21
CA GLY A 52 -18.19 -6.53 9.03
C GLY A 52 -19.60 -5.98 8.96
N GLU A 53 -20.43 -6.60 8.12
CA GLU A 53 -21.82 -6.22 7.91
C GLU A 53 -22.73 -6.40 9.13
N LEU A 54 -22.41 -7.37 10.00
CA LEU A 54 -23.20 -7.68 11.19
C LEU A 54 -22.88 -6.68 12.30
N TRP A 55 -21.60 -6.53 12.65
CA TRP A 55 -21.23 -5.67 13.77
C TRP A 55 -21.31 -4.18 13.44
N SER A 56 -21.13 -3.77 12.17
CA SER A 56 -21.37 -2.39 11.74
C SER A 56 -22.84 -1.99 11.96
N ALA A 57 -23.78 -2.80 11.47
CA ALA A 57 -25.21 -2.57 11.66
C ALA A 57 -25.62 -2.54 13.14
N MET A 58 -25.01 -3.39 13.98
CA MET A 58 -25.30 -3.43 15.41
C MET A 58 -24.68 -2.26 16.19
N ARG A 59 -23.46 -1.81 15.87
CA ARG A 59 -22.86 -0.64 16.55
C ARG A 59 -23.64 0.64 16.28
N HIS A 60 -24.19 0.81 15.07
CA HIS A 60 -25.02 1.98 14.74
C HIS A 60 -26.34 2.00 15.50
N LYS A 61 -26.75 0.85 16.05
CA LYS A 61 -27.90 0.73 16.97
C LYS A 61 -27.50 0.88 18.45
N GLY A 62 -26.24 1.22 18.74
CA GLY A 62 -25.77 1.51 20.10
C GLY A 62 -25.56 0.28 20.99
N LEU A 63 -25.40 -0.92 20.41
CA LEU A 63 -25.14 -2.12 21.19
C LEU A 63 -23.72 -2.10 21.78
N ALA A 64 -23.59 -2.61 23.01
CA ALA A 64 -22.29 -2.77 23.66
C ALA A 64 -21.43 -3.82 22.93
N ALA A 65 -20.10 -3.62 22.94
CA ALA A 65 -19.14 -4.45 22.21
C ALA A 65 -19.26 -5.95 22.51
N ASP A 66 -19.35 -6.34 23.78
CA ASP A 66 -19.49 -7.77 24.14
C ASP A 66 -20.83 -8.35 23.65
N LYS A 67 -21.90 -7.53 23.64
CA LYS A 67 -23.19 -7.97 23.09
C LYS A 67 -23.11 -8.15 21.57
N ILE A 68 -22.35 -7.29 20.89
CA ILE A 68 -22.09 -7.41 19.46
C ILE A 68 -21.32 -8.70 19.16
N VAL A 69 -20.26 -9.02 19.91
CA VAL A 69 -19.51 -10.28 19.75
C VAL A 69 -20.42 -11.49 19.88
N ALA A 70 -21.27 -11.53 20.90
CA ALA A 70 -22.24 -12.61 21.12
C ALA A 70 -23.29 -12.77 20.00
N LEU A 71 -23.52 -11.71 19.22
CA LEU A 71 -24.47 -11.67 18.12
C LEU A 71 -23.81 -11.69 16.74
N CYS A 72 -22.47 -11.75 16.66
CA CYS A 72 -21.72 -11.95 15.41
C CYS A 72 -21.84 -13.41 14.94
N CYS A 73 -23.07 -13.87 14.76
CA CYS A 73 -23.41 -15.20 14.27
C CYS A 73 -24.14 -15.04 12.94
N GLY A 74 -23.69 -15.77 11.93
CA GLY A 74 -24.09 -15.59 10.54
C GLY A 74 -24.18 -16.91 9.78
N ASP A 75 -24.15 -16.81 8.45
CA ASP A 75 -24.29 -17.92 7.49
C ASP A 75 -25.54 -18.80 7.71
N THR A 76 -26.55 -18.63 6.86
CA THR A 76 -27.81 -19.39 6.93
C THR A 76 -28.02 -20.30 5.72
N LEU A 77 -26.95 -20.63 4.98
CA LEU A 77 -27.06 -21.48 3.81
C LEU A 77 -27.36 -22.92 4.20
N ASP A 78 -28.39 -23.49 3.57
CA ASP A 78 -28.68 -24.92 3.63
C ASP A 78 -28.28 -25.59 2.31
N ALA A 79 -28.45 -26.92 2.21
CA ALA A 79 -28.16 -27.70 1.01
C ALA A 79 -28.84 -27.17 -0.26
N ASP A 80 -30.07 -26.65 -0.16
CA ASP A 80 -30.82 -26.07 -1.28
C ASP A 80 -30.18 -24.78 -1.85
N LYS A 81 -29.22 -24.22 -1.12
CA LYS A 81 -28.42 -23.05 -1.51
C LYS A 81 -26.93 -23.38 -1.70
N GLY A 82 -26.58 -24.67 -1.83
CA GLY A 82 -25.24 -25.11 -2.22
C GLY A 82 -24.31 -25.49 -1.06
N ARG A 83 -24.78 -25.48 0.20
CA ARG A 83 -23.97 -25.96 1.34
C ARG A 83 -23.77 -27.48 1.25
N LYS A 84 -22.52 -27.91 1.18
CA LYS A 84 -22.13 -29.34 1.27
C LYS A 84 -21.62 -29.75 2.65
N ALA A 85 -21.11 -28.78 3.41
CA ALA A 85 -20.57 -28.98 4.75
C ALA A 85 -21.67 -29.39 5.74
N PHE A 86 -21.29 -30.15 6.76
CA PHE A 86 -22.18 -30.46 7.89
C PHE A 86 -22.47 -29.19 8.72
N PRO A 87 -23.62 -29.08 9.39
CA PRO A 87 -24.88 -29.70 9.00
C PRO A 87 -25.39 -29.07 7.70
N GLN A 88 -26.08 -29.86 6.88
CA GLN A 88 -26.67 -29.41 5.62
C GLN A 88 -28.10 -28.87 5.81
N THR A 89 -28.77 -29.35 6.85
CA THR A 89 -30.15 -29.03 7.23
C THR A 89 -30.33 -29.24 8.74
N LYS A 90 -31.41 -28.69 9.33
CA LYS A 90 -31.83 -29.01 10.70
C LYS A 90 -31.89 -30.52 10.94
N THR A 91 -32.52 -31.26 10.01
CA THR A 91 -32.64 -32.72 10.11
C THR A 91 -31.29 -33.42 10.22
N SER A 92 -30.27 -32.95 9.51
CA SER A 92 -28.92 -33.52 9.62
C SER A 92 -28.24 -33.17 10.96
N LEU A 93 -28.50 -31.99 11.51
CA LEU A 93 -27.98 -31.59 12.82
C LEU A 93 -28.63 -32.42 13.93
N LEU A 94 -29.94 -32.64 13.90
CA LEU A 94 -30.66 -33.41 14.94
C LEU A 94 -30.24 -34.90 15.02
N LYS A 95 -29.52 -35.41 14.01
CA LYS A 95 -29.03 -36.81 14.00
C LYS A 95 -27.74 -37.00 14.80
N VAL A 96 -27.04 -35.93 15.18
CA VAL A 96 -25.80 -36.04 15.95
C VAL A 96 -26.07 -35.84 17.45
N GLN A 97 -25.15 -36.34 18.28
CA GLN A 97 -25.24 -36.18 19.73
C GLN A 97 -25.31 -34.69 20.12
N LYS A 98 -26.29 -34.33 20.96
CA LYS A 98 -26.59 -32.94 21.37
C LYS A 98 -26.95 -32.00 20.20
N GLY A 99 -27.36 -32.53 19.05
CA GLY A 99 -27.74 -31.75 17.88
C GLY A 99 -29.01 -30.91 18.09
N ASP A 100 -29.92 -31.36 18.94
CA ASP A 100 -31.08 -30.62 19.42
C ASP A 100 -30.68 -29.36 20.21
N ALA A 101 -29.81 -29.51 21.20
CA ALA A 101 -29.28 -28.40 21.99
C ALA A 101 -28.52 -27.39 21.11
N MET A 102 -27.73 -27.91 20.15
CA MET A 102 -27.01 -27.07 19.20
C MET A 102 -27.96 -26.31 18.26
N PHE A 103 -29.02 -26.95 17.78
CA PHE A 103 -30.03 -26.28 16.96
C PHE A 103 -30.67 -25.12 17.72
N GLU A 104 -31.04 -25.32 18.99
CA GLU A 104 -31.62 -24.27 19.81
C GLU A 104 -30.65 -23.09 20.02
N ILE A 105 -29.36 -23.36 20.27
CA ILE A 105 -28.34 -22.30 20.37
C ILE A 105 -28.21 -21.54 19.05
N ALA A 106 -28.05 -22.26 17.93
CA ALA A 106 -27.86 -21.68 16.61
C ALA A 106 -29.08 -20.87 16.13
N ARG A 107 -30.28 -21.34 16.48
CA ARG A 107 -31.55 -20.67 16.19
C ARG A 107 -31.68 -19.39 17.01
N ASN A 108 -31.40 -19.45 18.31
CA ASN A 108 -31.48 -18.29 19.19
C ASN A 108 -30.43 -17.22 18.83
N ALA A 109 -29.22 -17.63 18.44
CA ALA A 109 -28.20 -16.73 17.93
C ALA A 109 -28.68 -16.00 16.66
N LEU A 110 -29.23 -16.74 15.68
CA LEU A 110 -29.78 -16.16 14.45
C LEU A 110 -30.89 -15.15 14.75
N LEU A 111 -31.84 -15.52 15.60
CA LEU A 111 -32.95 -14.62 15.98
C LEU A 111 -32.47 -13.41 16.77
N GLY A 112 -31.46 -13.58 17.62
CA GLY A 112 -30.84 -12.48 18.37
C GLY A 112 -30.20 -11.44 17.45
N MET A 113 -29.45 -11.90 16.44
CA MET A 113 -28.80 -11.05 15.44
C MET A 113 -29.82 -10.40 14.49
N ALA A 114 -30.82 -11.17 14.02
CA ALA A 114 -31.83 -10.72 13.05
C ALA A 114 -32.68 -9.54 13.55
N LYS A 115 -32.79 -9.33 14.87
CA LYS A 115 -33.41 -8.12 15.47
C LYS A 115 -32.73 -6.83 15.03
N TYR A 116 -31.42 -6.91 14.76
CA TYR A 116 -30.58 -5.74 14.53
C TYR A 116 -30.12 -5.61 13.08
N VAL A 117 -30.02 -6.71 12.33
CA VAL A 117 -29.52 -6.72 10.95
C VAL A 117 -30.68 -6.96 9.96
N PRO A 118 -31.15 -5.94 9.23
CA PRO A 118 -32.35 -6.04 8.38
C PRO A 118 -32.31 -7.17 7.34
N GLY A 119 -31.13 -7.47 6.78
CA GLY A 119 -30.94 -8.56 5.82
C GLY A 119 -31.30 -9.96 6.35
N TYR A 120 -31.44 -10.11 7.68
CA TYR A 120 -31.77 -11.37 8.34
C TYR A 120 -33.19 -11.44 8.91
N ALA A 121 -34.05 -10.45 8.65
CA ALA A 121 -35.43 -10.44 9.16
C ALA A 121 -36.24 -11.68 8.73
N PHE A 122 -35.91 -12.31 7.60
CA PHE A 122 -36.53 -13.56 7.15
C PHE A 122 -36.43 -14.71 8.17
N ALA A 123 -35.49 -14.63 9.12
CA ALA A 123 -35.29 -15.66 10.12
C ALA A 123 -36.54 -15.86 11.01
N PHE A 124 -37.31 -14.79 11.28
CA PHE A 124 -38.52 -14.87 12.11
C PHE A 124 -39.59 -15.78 11.48
N ASP A 125 -39.70 -15.79 10.15
CA ASP A 125 -40.71 -16.56 9.42
C ASP A 125 -40.25 -17.97 9.04
N LYS A 126 -38.97 -18.29 9.21
CA LYS A 126 -38.38 -19.58 8.82
C LYS A 126 -37.89 -20.37 10.04
N PRO A 127 -38.75 -21.17 10.71
CA PRO A 127 -38.44 -21.81 11.98
C PRO A 127 -37.31 -22.85 11.91
N ASN A 128 -37.02 -23.37 10.73
CA ASN A 128 -35.94 -24.35 10.52
C ASN A 128 -34.59 -23.72 10.14
N LYS A 129 -34.51 -22.39 9.97
CA LYS A 129 -33.25 -21.69 9.69
C LYS A 129 -32.49 -21.38 10.98
N PHE A 130 -31.18 -21.58 10.95
CA PHE A 130 -30.25 -21.35 12.07
C PHE A 130 -28.88 -20.89 11.52
N CYS A 131 -28.05 -20.31 12.40
CA CYS A 131 -26.69 -19.90 12.04
C CYS A 131 -25.76 -21.10 11.85
N HIS A 132 -24.87 -21.02 10.87
CA HIS A 132 -23.77 -21.94 10.65
C HIS A 132 -22.41 -21.31 11.00
N GLY A 133 -22.29 -19.99 11.03
CA GLY A 133 -21.06 -19.30 11.44
C GLY A 133 -21.21 -18.62 12.80
N PHE A 134 -20.20 -18.78 13.67
CA PHE A 134 -20.24 -18.31 15.06
C PHE A 134 -19.05 -17.43 15.42
N GLY A 135 -19.33 -16.28 16.04
CA GLY A 135 -18.35 -15.35 16.58
C GLY A 135 -17.74 -14.39 15.55
N MET A 136 -16.95 -13.43 16.06
CA MET A 136 -16.40 -12.30 15.29
C MET A 136 -15.61 -12.71 14.04
N PHE A 137 -14.92 -13.86 14.09
CA PHE A 137 -14.10 -14.38 12.98
C PHE A 137 -14.74 -15.58 12.26
N GLN A 138 -16.03 -15.83 12.50
CA GLN A 138 -16.86 -16.89 11.90
C GLN A 138 -16.25 -18.30 11.95
N TYR A 139 -16.42 -18.99 13.07
CA TYR A 139 -16.13 -20.42 13.16
C TYR A 139 -17.34 -21.25 12.70
N ASP A 140 -17.12 -22.13 11.72
CA ASP A 140 -18.18 -22.87 11.03
C ASP A 140 -18.67 -24.09 11.84
N LEU A 141 -19.99 -24.25 11.91
CA LEU A 141 -20.70 -25.31 12.63
C LEU A 141 -20.36 -26.72 12.12
N GLN A 142 -19.74 -26.85 10.95
CA GLN A 142 -19.17 -28.12 10.48
C GLN A 142 -18.21 -28.74 11.50
N PHE A 143 -17.58 -27.92 12.34
CA PHE A 143 -16.66 -28.38 13.36
C PHE A 143 -17.35 -28.82 14.66
N PHE A 144 -18.68 -28.77 14.77
CA PHE A 144 -19.42 -29.22 15.95
C PHE A 144 -19.10 -30.68 16.32
N ALA A 145 -18.87 -31.54 15.33
CA ALA A 145 -18.54 -32.95 15.58
C ALA A 145 -17.18 -33.16 16.26
N VAL A 146 -16.24 -32.20 16.10
CA VAL A 146 -14.87 -32.29 16.65
C VAL A 146 -14.64 -31.34 17.82
N ASP A 147 -15.47 -30.31 17.96
CA ASP A 147 -15.33 -29.27 18.97
C ASP A 147 -16.72 -28.83 19.50
N PRO A 148 -17.53 -29.77 20.04
CA PRO A 148 -18.91 -29.47 20.44
C PRO A 148 -18.99 -28.48 21.62
N ASN A 149 -17.99 -28.50 22.50
CA ASN A 149 -17.98 -27.66 23.71
C ASN A 149 -17.87 -26.18 23.38
N TYR A 150 -17.08 -25.79 22.36
CA TYR A 150 -16.98 -24.40 21.91
C TYR A 150 -18.37 -23.80 21.61
N PHE A 151 -19.23 -24.58 20.96
CA PHE A 151 -20.58 -24.13 20.61
C PHE A 151 -21.57 -24.27 21.78
N LEU A 152 -21.57 -25.41 22.48
CA LEU A 152 -22.53 -25.68 23.56
C LEU A 152 -22.32 -24.78 24.77
N ASN A 153 -21.06 -24.46 25.09
CA ASN A 153 -20.69 -23.55 26.17
C ASN A 153 -20.74 -22.07 25.73
N ARG A 154 -21.09 -21.81 24.46
CA ARG A 154 -21.17 -20.47 23.87
C ARG A 154 -19.87 -19.68 23.97
N GLU A 155 -18.75 -20.36 23.80
CA GLU A 155 -17.43 -19.74 23.87
C GLU A 155 -17.24 -18.66 22.80
N TYR A 156 -17.97 -18.76 21.67
CA TYR A 156 -18.02 -17.75 20.62
C TYR A 156 -18.57 -16.39 21.08
N GLU A 157 -19.25 -16.30 22.23
CA GLU A 157 -19.73 -15.04 22.79
C GLU A 157 -18.61 -14.22 23.45
N ILE A 158 -17.44 -14.84 23.68
CA ILE A 158 -16.26 -14.21 24.28
C ILE A 158 -15.24 -13.90 23.18
N PHE A 159 -14.86 -12.63 23.05
CA PHE A 159 -13.98 -12.18 21.97
C PHE A 159 -12.63 -12.90 21.95
N GLU A 160 -11.98 -13.08 23.11
CA GLU A 160 -10.69 -13.78 23.22
C GLU A 160 -10.75 -15.19 22.67
N ASN A 161 -11.85 -15.91 22.91
CA ASN A 161 -12.02 -17.27 22.42
C ASN A 161 -12.13 -17.29 20.89
N THR A 162 -12.90 -16.36 20.31
CA THR A 162 -13.01 -16.22 18.85
C THR A 162 -11.67 -15.82 18.21
N LEU A 163 -10.91 -14.93 18.86
CA LEU A 163 -9.62 -14.45 18.41
C LEU A 163 -8.56 -15.56 18.47
N ASN A 164 -8.50 -16.30 19.58
CA ASN A 164 -7.58 -17.42 19.75
C ASN A 164 -7.83 -18.49 18.68
N ARG A 165 -9.09 -18.77 18.36
CA ARG A 165 -9.45 -19.68 17.27
C ARG A 165 -8.97 -19.17 15.91
N ALA A 166 -9.25 -17.91 15.59
CA ALA A 166 -8.82 -17.30 14.34
C ALA A 166 -7.29 -17.33 14.19
N LEU A 167 -6.56 -16.97 15.24
CA LEU A 167 -5.09 -17.02 15.27
C LEU A 167 -4.57 -18.45 15.09
N GLY A 168 -5.25 -19.46 15.65
CA GLY A 168 -4.91 -20.87 15.44
C GLY A 168 -4.99 -21.28 13.97
N GLU A 169 -6.07 -20.92 13.29
CA GLU A 169 -6.25 -21.21 11.85
C GLU A 169 -5.31 -20.38 10.96
N LEU A 170 -5.10 -19.10 11.28
CA LEU A 170 -4.12 -18.25 10.59
C LEU A 170 -2.69 -18.79 10.73
N LYS A 171 -2.30 -19.33 11.89
CA LYS A 171 -1.00 -20.00 12.08
C LYS A 171 -0.88 -21.28 11.24
N LYS A 172 -1.95 -22.07 11.11
CA LYS A 172 -1.96 -23.24 10.21
C LYS A 172 -1.81 -22.82 8.74
N ALA A 173 -2.51 -21.76 8.33
CA ALA A 173 -2.39 -21.18 7.00
C ALA A 173 -0.98 -20.62 6.74
N LEU A 174 -0.35 -20.00 7.74
CA LEU A 174 1.03 -19.53 7.67
C LEU A 174 2.02 -20.69 7.39
N VAL A 175 1.81 -21.82 8.07
CA VAL A 175 2.60 -23.04 7.87
C VAL A 175 2.37 -23.64 6.48
N SER A 176 1.12 -23.71 6.01
CA SER A 176 0.80 -24.25 4.68
C SER A 176 1.41 -23.41 3.55
N GLN A 177 1.53 -22.10 3.76
CA GLN A 177 2.21 -21.17 2.84
C GLN A 177 3.73 -21.12 3.02
N ARG A 178 4.31 -21.88 3.95
CA ARG A 178 5.75 -21.88 4.27
C ARG A 178 6.29 -20.50 4.71
N LEU A 179 5.42 -19.68 5.31
CA LEU A 179 5.74 -18.33 5.78
C LEU A 179 6.02 -18.31 7.31
N ASN A 180 5.93 -19.45 7.98
CA ASN A 180 6.04 -19.57 9.44
C ASN A 180 7.45 -19.31 10.02
N LYS A 181 8.46 -19.15 9.17
CA LYS A 181 9.82 -18.76 9.58
C LYS A 181 10.10 -17.27 9.43
N GLN A 182 9.17 -16.50 8.87
CA GLN A 182 9.34 -15.07 8.69
C GLN A 182 9.12 -14.33 10.01
N THR A 183 9.84 -13.23 10.20
CA THR A 183 9.67 -12.32 11.34
C THR A 183 8.62 -11.24 11.08
N SER A 184 8.18 -11.09 9.82
CA SER A 184 7.15 -10.15 9.38
C SER A 184 6.51 -10.64 8.08
N LEU A 185 5.27 -10.23 7.81
CA LEU A 185 4.57 -10.48 6.54
C LEU A 185 4.34 -9.15 5.81
N SER A 186 4.51 -9.17 4.48
CA SER A 186 3.92 -8.12 3.64
C SER A 186 2.39 -8.26 3.59
N ASP A 187 1.70 -7.17 3.29
CA ASP A 187 0.23 -7.19 3.15
C ASP A 187 -0.23 -8.19 2.09
N LEU A 188 0.53 -8.37 1.01
CA LEU A 188 0.24 -9.39 -0.01
C LEU A 188 0.41 -10.81 0.55
N GLN A 189 1.48 -11.08 1.29
CA GLN A 189 1.69 -12.37 1.96
C GLN A 189 0.59 -12.64 2.97
N PHE A 190 0.15 -11.63 3.72
CA PHE A 190 -0.99 -11.78 4.61
C PHE A 190 -2.28 -12.10 3.84
N CYS A 191 -2.54 -11.45 2.70
CA CYS A 191 -3.69 -11.78 1.86
C CYS A 191 -3.66 -13.26 1.41
N GLN A 192 -2.49 -13.82 1.09
CA GLN A 192 -2.33 -15.25 0.76
C GLN A 192 -2.68 -16.15 1.96
N VAL A 193 -2.21 -15.78 3.15
CA VAL A 193 -2.53 -16.47 4.41
C VAL A 193 -4.03 -16.38 4.71
N ALA A 194 -4.67 -15.24 4.49
CA ALA A 194 -6.11 -15.06 4.68
C ALA A 194 -6.95 -15.85 3.65
N ILE A 195 -6.49 -15.97 2.40
CA ILE A 195 -7.13 -16.86 1.41
C ILE A 195 -7.03 -18.32 1.87
N CYS A 196 -5.89 -18.74 2.41
CA CYS A 196 -5.74 -20.07 3.01
C CYS A 196 -6.65 -20.27 4.22
N TYR A 197 -6.77 -19.27 5.08
CA TYR A 197 -7.71 -19.26 6.20
C TYR A 197 -9.15 -19.51 5.73
N ASN A 198 -9.57 -18.87 4.63
CA ASN A 198 -10.93 -19.00 4.11
C ASN A 198 -11.18 -20.29 3.32
N THR A 199 -10.22 -20.71 2.49
CA THR A 199 -10.43 -21.76 1.47
C THR A 199 -9.69 -23.06 1.76
N GLY A 200 -8.77 -23.06 2.72
CA GLY A 200 -7.88 -24.18 3.02
C GLY A 200 -6.61 -24.25 2.16
N GLY A 201 -6.46 -23.38 1.16
CA GLY A 201 -5.27 -23.35 0.30
C GLY A 201 -5.09 -22.05 -0.46
N PHE A 202 -3.99 -21.92 -1.20
CA PHE A 202 -3.74 -20.77 -2.07
C PHE A 202 -3.20 -21.27 -3.40
N ARG A 203 -3.79 -20.76 -4.49
CA ARG A 203 -3.41 -21.07 -5.87
C ARG A 203 -2.71 -19.89 -6.52
N PRO A 204 -1.37 -19.89 -6.67
CA PRO A 204 -0.61 -18.74 -7.16
C PRO A 204 -1.13 -18.15 -8.47
N GLU A 205 -1.61 -19.00 -9.39
CA GLU A 205 -2.10 -18.62 -10.72
C GLU A 205 -3.35 -17.75 -10.71
N LEU A 206 -4.13 -17.77 -9.62
CA LEU A 206 -5.34 -16.96 -9.46
C LEU A 206 -5.08 -15.65 -8.70
N GLY A 207 -3.89 -15.46 -8.13
CA GLY A 207 -3.56 -14.28 -7.33
C GLY A 207 -4.60 -14.02 -6.23
N LEU A 208 -5.08 -12.78 -6.12
CA LEU A 208 -6.10 -12.42 -5.12
C LEU A 208 -7.54 -12.77 -5.53
N LYS A 209 -7.76 -13.23 -6.77
CA LYS A 209 -9.09 -13.62 -7.28
C LYS A 209 -9.50 -15.02 -6.80
N GLN A 210 -9.48 -15.20 -5.50
CA GLN A 210 -9.71 -16.47 -4.81
C GLN A 210 -10.60 -16.31 -3.59
N GLY A 211 -11.23 -17.42 -3.20
CA GLY A 211 -12.26 -17.46 -2.17
C GLY A 211 -13.62 -17.04 -2.70
N TYR A 212 -14.56 -16.80 -1.79
CA TYR A 212 -15.92 -16.45 -2.14
C TYR A 212 -15.97 -15.15 -2.94
N GLN A 213 -16.78 -15.13 -4.01
CA GLN A 213 -17.01 -13.93 -4.82
C GLN A 213 -18.38 -13.33 -4.45
N SER A 214 -18.38 -12.06 -4.07
CA SER A 214 -19.60 -11.30 -3.78
C SER A 214 -19.49 -9.91 -4.37
N GLY A 215 -20.56 -9.40 -4.99
CA GLY A 215 -20.58 -8.07 -5.58
C GLY A 215 -19.50 -7.84 -6.65
N GLY A 216 -19.10 -8.90 -7.38
CA GLY A 216 -18.05 -8.82 -8.40
C GLY A 216 -16.61 -8.92 -7.87
N LYS A 217 -16.41 -9.06 -6.56
CA LYS A 217 -15.10 -9.04 -5.91
C LYS A 217 -14.82 -10.33 -5.15
N TYR A 218 -13.60 -10.83 -5.21
CA TYR A 218 -13.18 -12.04 -4.51
C TYR A 218 -12.75 -11.76 -3.07
N TYR A 219 -12.85 -12.77 -2.18
CA TYR A 219 -12.40 -12.70 -0.79
C TYR A 219 -10.99 -12.14 -0.64
N GLY A 220 -10.03 -12.63 -1.45
CA GLY A 220 -8.65 -12.13 -1.41
C GLY A 220 -8.52 -10.64 -1.76
N GLU A 221 -9.31 -10.14 -2.71
CA GLU A 221 -9.38 -8.72 -3.04
C GLU A 221 -10.07 -7.90 -1.95
N ALA A 222 -11.03 -8.50 -1.25
CA ALA A 222 -11.74 -7.87 -0.15
C ALA A 222 -10.86 -7.71 1.09
N ILE A 223 -10.10 -8.75 1.46
CA ILE A 223 -9.09 -8.68 2.52
C ILE A 223 -8.05 -7.61 2.22
N ARG A 224 -7.53 -7.54 0.99
CA ARG A 224 -6.58 -6.48 0.60
C ARG A 224 -7.13 -5.08 0.89
N ASP A 225 -8.38 -4.83 0.49
CA ASP A 225 -8.98 -3.51 0.65
C ASP A 225 -9.32 -3.19 2.12
N TYR A 226 -9.80 -4.17 2.89
CA TYR A 226 -10.02 -3.99 4.32
C TYR A 226 -8.72 -3.82 5.11
N LEU A 227 -7.65 -4.49 4.71
CA LEU A 227 -6.33 -4.31 5.31
C LEU A 227 -5.82 -2.90 5.05
N ALA A 228 -5.85 -2.44 3.80
CA ALA A 228 -5.48 -1.07 3.47
C ALA A 228 -6.33 -0.05 4.26
N MET A 229 -7.64 -0.30 4.39
CA MET A 229 -8.52 0.56 5.17
C MET A 229 -8.17 0.52 6.67
N ALA A 230 -7.91 -0.66 7.24
CA ALA A 230 -7.47 -0.82 8.62
C ALA A 230 -6.18 -0.05 8.85
N ARG A 231 -5.16 -0.19 7.99
CA ARG A 231 -3.90 0.56 8.06
C ARG A 231 -4.09 2.07 8.03
N SER A 232 -5.14 2.57 7.37
CA SER A 232 -5.47 4.00 7.31
C SER A 232 -6.18 4.54 8.57
N VAL A 233 -6.68 3.68 9.45
CA VAL A 233 -7.46 4.08 10.63
C VAL A 233 -6.58 4.00 11.87
N GLY A 234 -5.95 5.13 12.21
CA GLY A 234 -5.11 5.30 13.41
C GLY A 234 -4.20 6.52 13.31
N GLY A 235 -4.69 7.68 13.76
CA GLY A 235 -4.01 8.99 13.70
C GLY A 235 -4.74 9.98 12.78
N ALA A 236 -5.22 11.09 13.35
CA ALA A 236 -5.91 12.14 12.62
C ALA A 236 -4.89 13.12 11.97
N ALA A 237 -5.01 13.32 10.66
CA ALA A 237 -4.33 14.37 9.88
C ALA A 237 -5.18 14.67 8.61
N PRO A 238 -5.08 15.87 7.99
CA PRO A 238 -5.97 16.36 6.91
C PRO A 238 -5.91 15.47 5.65
N PRO A 239 -6.83 15.60 4.65
CA PRO A 239 -6.98 14.60 3.58
C PRO A 239 -5.64 14.32 2.85
N GLY A 240 -5.11 13.12 3.11
CA GLY A 240 -3.74 12.62 2.87
C GLY A 240 -3.39 11.67 4.04
N PRO A 241 -2.25 10.96 4.10
CA PRO A 241 -1.45 10.24 3.11
C PRO A 241 -2.03 8.81 2.83
N VAL A 242 -1.59 8.10 1.79
CA VAL A 242 -1.73 6.62 1.76
C VAL A 242 -0.74 6.09 2.81
N THR A 243 -1.21 5.40 3.85
CA THR A 243 -0.35 4.90 4.92
C THR A 243 0.77 4.02 4.34
N MET A 244 2.00 4.55 4.34
CA MET A 244 3.19 3.79 3.98
C MET A 244 3.43 2.71 5.03
N LEU A 245 3.85 1.53 4.57
CA LEU A 245 4.41 0.50 5.46
C LEU A 245 5.54 1.15 6.27
N LEU A 246 5.58 0.88 7.57
CA LEU A 246 6.73 1.26 8.41
C LEU A 246 8.00 0.73 7.73
N SER A 247 8.93 1.62 7.38
CA SER A 247 10.23 1.23 6.88
C SER A 247 10.86 0.25 7.87
N ALA A 248 11.28 -0.91 7.38
CA ALA A 248 12.10 -1.82 8.16
C ALA A 248 13.34 -1.04 8.66
N ALA A 249 13.74 -1.28 9.91
CA ALA A 249 14.99 -0.76 10.43
C ALA A 249 16.15 -1.67 9.97
N VAL A 250 17.37 -1.13 9.93
CA VAL A 250 18.57 -1.94 9.72
C VAL A 250 18.66 -2.98 10.85
N THR A 251 18.61 -4.25 10.49
CA THR A 251 18.73 -5.40 11.40
C THR A 251 20.11 -6.06 11.34
N ALA A 252 20.89 -5.77 10.30
CA ALA A 252 22.23 -6.28 10.10
C ALA A 252 23.16 -5.96 11.29
N THR A 253 23.94 -6.95 11.71
CA THR A 253 24.81 -6.85 12.89
C THR A 253 26.30 -6.84 12.56
N GLY A 254 26.69 -7.13 11.31
CA GLY A 254 28.07 -7.16 10.84
C GLY A 254 28.79 -5.80 10.86
N PRO A 255 29.97 -5.68 10.22
CA PRO A 255 30.76 -4.45 10.23
C PRO A 255 29.98 -3.20 9.77
N LYS A 256 30.24 -2.07 10.43
CA LYS A 256 29.82 -0.76 9.93
C LYS A 256 30.80 -0.33 8.84
N LEU A 257 30.26 0.01 7.67
CA LEU A 257 31.06 0.38 6.51
C LEU A 257 30.55 1.69 5.93
N ARG A 258 31.41 2.31 5.13
CA ARG A 258 31.11 3.54 4.40
C ARG A 258 31.50 3.39 2.95
N VAL A 259 30.64 3.86 2.06
CA VAL A 259 30.95 3.95 0.63
C VAL A 259 32.13 4.89 0.42
N ASP A 260 33.08 4.44 -0.39
CA ASP A 260 34.32 5.14 -0.75
C ASP A 260 34.49 5.09 -2.27
N VAL A 261 33.97 6.11 -2.95
CA VAL A 261 34.01 6.24 -4.40
C VAL A 261 34.36 7.68 -4.80
N ASP A 262 35.09 7.85 -5.90
CA ASP A 262 35.63 9.15 -6.33
C ASP A 262 34.88 9.78 -7.53
N SER A 263 34.04 9.00 -8.22
CA SER A 263 33.53 9.38 -9.55
C SER A 263 32.06 9.03 -9.78
N LEU A 264 31.65 7.80 -9.47
CA LEU A 264 30.27 7.34 -9.66
C LEU A 264 29.72 6.70 -8.39
N PRO A 265 28.40 6.86 -8.12
CA PRO A 265 27.73 6.18 -7.03
C PRO A 265 27.95 4.66 -7.05
N LEU A 266 28.14 4.06 -5.88
CA LEU A 266 28.30 2.63 -5.74
C LEU A 266 26.98 1.92 -6.02
N ARG A 267 27.01 0.90 -6.89
CA ARG A 267 25.85 0.08 -7.23
C ARG A 267 25.58 -0.96 -6.15
N LEU A 268 24.35 -0.98 -5.64
CA LEU A 268 23.78 -2.08 -4.86
C LEU A 268 23.10 -3.06 -5.81
N ARG A 269 23.39 -4.35 -5.68
CA ARG A 269 22.93 -5.40 -6.59
C ARG A 269 22.07 -6.45 -5.88
N SER A 270 21.18 -7.10 -6.62
CA SER A 270 20.38 -8.22 -6.11
C SER A 270 21.17 -9.53 -5.94
N ALA A 271 22.37 -9.63 -6.53
CA ALA A 271 23.23 -10.80 -6.43
C ALA A 271 24.72 -10.40 -6.41
N PRO A 272 25.62 -11.21 -5.81
CA PRO A 272 27.07 -10.95 -5.73
C PRO A 272 27.78 -11.26 -7.06
N VAL A 273 27.31 -10.66 -8.16
CA VAL A 273 27.84 -10.88 -9.50
C VAL A 273 27.65 -9.63 -10.36
N LEU A 274 28.54 -9.42 -11.33
CA LEU A 274 28.30 -8.46 -12.41
C LEU A 274 27.38 -9.10 -13.44
N SER A 275 26.20 -8.53 -13.66
CA SER A 275 25.30 -8.97 -14.72
C SER A 275 25.76 -8.50 -16.10
N THR A 276 25.23 -9.11 -17.16
CA THR A 276 25.34 -8.62 -18.54
C THR A 276 23.93 -8.36 -19.06
N PRO A 277 23.52 -7.09 -19.31
CA PRO A 277 24.29 -5.86 -19.13
C PRO A 277 24.56 -5.53 -17.63
N PRO A 278 25.60 -4.71 -17.32
CA PRO A 278 26.01 -4.40 -15.95
C PRO A 278 24.96 -3.75 -15.05
N GLU A 279 23.88 -3.25 -15.61
CA GLU A 279 22.77 -2.56 -14.94
C GLU A 279 21.63 -3.54 -14.57
N ALA A 280 21.57 -4.72 -15.16
CA ALA A 280 20.39 -5.60 -15.08
C ALA A 280 20.06 -6.02 -13.64
N ASN A 281 21.06 -6.30 -12.81
CA ASN A 281 20.87 -6.68 -11.41
C ASN A 281 21.09 -5.53 -10.40
N VAL A 282 21.18 -4.28 -10.87
CA VAL A 282 21.31 -3.10 -9.99
C VAL A 282 19.93 -2.75 -9.44
N ILE A 283 19.82 -2.71 -8.11
CA ILE A 283 18.58 -2.38 -7.39
C ILE A 283 18.60 -0.97 -6.80
N ALA A 284 19.79 -0.43 -6.52
CA ALA A 284 19.96 0.94 -6.06
C ALA A 284 21.38 1.45 -6.33
N THR A 285 21.57 2.76 -6.21
CA THR A 285 22.88 3.42 -6.14
C THR A 285 23.04 4.12 -4.79
N MET A 286 24.27 4.18 -4.31
CA MET A 286 24.64 4.79 -3.04
C MET A 286 25.69 5.87 -3.30
N PRO A 287 25.50 7.11 -2.81
CA PRO A 287 26.48 8.17 -2.98
C PRO A 287 27.75 7.89 -2.18
N ASP A 288 28.82 8.61 -2.52
CA ASP A 288 30.04 8.60 -1.71
C ASP A 288 29.74 8.99 -0.25
N GLY A 289 30.46 8.38 0.68
CA GLY A 289 30.28 8.60 2.10
C GLY A 289 29.00 8.00 2.70
N GLN A 290 28.15 7.32 1.92
CA GLN A 290 26.94 6.65 2.44
C GLN A 290 27.31 5.60 3.50
N ALA A 291 26.73 5.72 4.70
CA ALA A 291 26.87 4.72 5.74
C ALA A 291 26.01 3.48 5.42
N VAL A 292 26.58 2.30 5.59
CA VAL A 292 25.94 1.01 5.35
C VAL A 292 26.30 0.02 6.47
N ARG A 293 25.50 -1.02 6.62
CA ARG A 293 25.75 -2.09 7.60
C ARG A 293 25.90 -3.42 6.88
N ALA A 294 27.06 -4.06 7.02
CA ALA A 294 27.23 -5.40 6.49
C ALA A 294 26.38 -6.41 7.28
N VAL A 295 25.81 -7.39 6.59
CA VAL A 295 25.01 -8.45 7.22
C VAL A 295 25.93 -9.34 8.07
N SER A 296 26.90 -9.99 7.43
CA SER A 296 27.90 -10.85 8.09
C SER A 296 29.32 -10.29 8.04
N GLY A 297 29.63 -9.45 7.03
CA GLY A 297 31.00 -9.02 6.73
C GLY A 297 31.74 -9.91 5.73
N GLN A 298 31.14 -11.04 5.31
CA GLN A 298 31.77 -11.97 4.37
C GLN A 298 31.76 -11.40 2.94
N VAL A 299 32.87 -11.60 2.23
CA VAL A 299 33.03 -11.21 0.83
C VAL A 299 32.89 -12.43 -0.06
N THR A 300 31.94 -12.40 -1.00
CA THR A 300 31.73 -13.43 -2.02
C THR A 300 31.84 -12.80 -3.39
N ASN A 301 32.71 -13.34 -4.25
CA ASN A 301 32.98 -12.81 -5.61
C ASN A 301 33.35 -11.31 -5.62
N GLY A 302 34.03 -10.82 -4.58
CA GLY A 302 34.37 -9.41 -4.44
C GLY A 302 33.20 -8.50 -4.02
N PHE A 303 32.04 -9.07 -3.69
CA PHE A 303 30.89 -8.36 -3.15
C PHE A 303 30.65 -8.71 -1.68
N ILE A 304 30.15 -7.74 -0.92
CA ILE A 304 29.71 -7.89 0.46
C ILE A 304 28.21 -7.60 0.56
N GLU A 305 27.53 -8.41 1.34
CA GLU A 305 26.09 -8.25 1.60
C GLU A 305 25.86 -7.17 2.67
N ILE A 306 25.00 -6.20 2.34
CA ILE A 306 24.75 -5.02 3.17
C ILE A 306 23.25 -4.68 3.26
N GLU A 307 22.92 -3.99 4.34
CA GLU A 307 21.69 -3.22 4.52
C GLU A 307 22.00 -1.72 4.54
N VAL A 308 21.12 -0.92 3.94
CA VAL A 308 21.26 0.54 3.86
C VAL A 308 19.90 1.24 3.82
N MET A 309 19.77 2.34 4.56
CA MET A 309 18.61 3.22 4.48
C MET A 309 18.80 4.23 3.34
N LEU A 310 17.90 4.23 2.37
CA LEU A 310 17.91 5.18 1.25
C LEU A 310 16.54 5.83 1.11
N GLY A 311 16.47 7.16 1.27
CA GLY A 311 15.23 7.92 1.13
C GLY A 311 14.10 7.41 2.03
N GLY A 312 14.42 7.06 3.27
CA GLY A 312 13.44 6.59 4.26
C GLY A 312 13.05 5.12 4.17
N ASN A 313 13.61 4.32 3.26
CA ASN A 313 13.32 2.89 3.12
C ASN A 313 14.58 2.02 3.21
N LEU A 314 14.44 0.79 3.70
CA LEU A 314 15.52 -0.18 3.83
C LEU A 314 15.78 -0.90 2.51
N PHE A 315 17.03 -0.94 2.10
CA PHE A 315 17.51 -1.74 0.98
C PHE A 315 18.48 -2.79 1.49
N HIS A 316 18.35 -4.00 0.95
CA HIS A 316 19.24 -5.13 1.21
C HIS A 316 19.78 -5.66 -0.12
N GLY A 317 21.10 -5.83 -0.21
CA GLY A 317 21.73 -6.39 -1.40
C GLY A 317 23.24 -6.50 -1.29
N TYR A 318 23.91 -6.56 -2.43
CA TYR A 318 25.34 -6.80 -2.55
C TYR A 318 26.06 -5.58 -3.15
N ALA A 319 27.12 -5.12 -2.48
CA ALA A 319 27.96 -4.01 -2.91
C ALA A 319 29.40 -4.48 -3.12
N ALA A 320 30.14 -3.89 -4.07
CA ALA A 320 31.51 -4.29 -4.32
C ALA A 320 32.41 -3.89 -3.13
N ALA A 321 33.06 -4.88 -2.49
CA ALA A 321 33.77 -4.70 -1.23
C ALA A 321 34.95 -3.71 -1.34
N LYS A 322 35.56 -3.60 -2.52
CA LYS A 322 36.68 -2.67 -2.77
C LYS A 322 36.30 -1.18 -2.70
N PHE A 323 35.01 -0.84 -2.68
CA PHE A 323 34.50 0.52 -2.56
C PHE A 323 33.83 0.77 -1.21
N LEU A 324 34.17 -0.06 -0.21
CA LEU A 324 33.68 0.05 1.15
C LEU A 324 34.87 0.04 2.11
N LYS A 325 34.89 1.01 3.02
CA LYS A 325 35.88 1.11 4.10
C LYS A 325 35.21 1.05 5.47
N PRO A 326 35.93 0.64 6.53
CA PRO A 326 35.41 0.71 7.89
C PRO A 326 34.89 2.11 8.23
N ASP A 327 33.69 2.17 8.82
CA ASP A 327 33.12 3.44 9.27
C ASP A 327 33.47 3.68 10.74
N ALA A 328 34.41 4.60 10.98
CA ALA A 328 34.82 5.00 12.33
C ALA A 328 33.74 5.82 13.08
N GLY A 329 32.69 6.28 12.39
CA GLY A 329 31.61 7.06 12.99
C GLY A 329 31.85 8.57 13.06
N ASP A 330 32.99 9.06 12.55
CA ASP A 330 33.40 10.47 12.65
C ASP A 330 32.82 11.38 11.56
N ALA A 331 32.15 10.85 10.54
CA ALA A 331 31.52 11.72 9.56
C ALA A 331 30.31 12.40 10.19
N PRO A 332 30.13 13.71 10.02
CA PRO A 332 28.92 14.38 10.45
C PRO A 332 27.73 13.67 9.79
N GLN A 333 26.96 12.93 10.57
CA GLN A 333 25.55 12.76 10.28
C GLN A 333 25.04 14.19 10.26
N ALA A 334 24.92 14.79 9.07
CA ALA A 334 24.28 16.08 8.94
C ALA A 334 22.96 15.93 9.68
N ALA A 335 22.85 16.61 10.82
CA ALA A 335 21.65 16.55 11.63
C ALA A 335 20.53 16.97 10.69
N ARG A 336 19.69 16.03 10.27
CA ARG A 336 18.47 16.28 9.48
C ARG A 336 17.43 17.02 10.34
N GLN A 337 17.87 17.83 11.29
CA GLN A 337 17.08 18.85 11.94
C GLN A 337 17.35 20.19 11.23
N ALA A 338 17.11 20.23 9.93
CA ALA A 338 16.72 21.49 9.33
C ALA A 338 15.23 21.63 9.64
N GLY A 339 14.82 22.71 10.32
CA GLY A 339 13.41 23.07 10.35
C GLY A 339 12.83 23.00 8.93
N LYS A 340 11.59 22.51 8.79
CA LYS A 340 10.97 22.23 7.49
C LYS A 340 11.14 23.44 6.57
N LEU A 341 12.03 23.33 5.56
CA LEU A 341 12.23 24.37 4.56
C LEU A 341 10.87 24.68 3.91
N PRO A 342 10.55 25.94 3.62
CA PRO A 342 9.28 26.27 2.99
C PRO A 342 9.24 25.74 1.55
N GLU A 343 8.05 25.35 1.12
CA GLU A 343 7.77 25.09 -0.30
C GLU A 343 8.04 26.36 -1.13
N ALA A 344 8.69 26.18 -2.28
CA ALA A 344 9.02 27.26 -3.19
C ALA A 344 7.93 27.39 -4.27
N HIS A 345 7.08 28.41 -4.13
CA HIS A 345 6.01 28.70 -5.08
C HIS A 345 6.20 30.10 -5.68
N LEU A 346 6.30 30.19 -7.01
CA LEU A 346 6.23 31.50 -7.65
C LEU A 346 4.83 32.10 -7.47
N LYS A 347 4.79 33.42 -7.20
CA LYS A 347 3.53 34.15 -7.22
C LYS A 347 2.86 34.02 -8.59
N LEU A 348 1.56 33.73 -8.56
CA LEU A 348 0.71 33.76 -9.76
C LEU A 348 0.67 35.18 -10.33
N LEU A 349 0.65 35.28 -11.65
CA LEU A 349 0.43 36.53 -12.36
C LEU A 349 -1.06 36.70 -12.69
N ASP A 350 -1.44 37.91 -13.06
CA ASP A 350 -2.77 38.22 -13.61
C ASP A 350 -3.04 37.45 -14.92
N THR A 351 -1.98 37.13 -15.67
CA THR A 351 -2.05 36.27 -16.85
C THR A 351 -2.17 34.80 -16.44
N LEU A 352 -3.24 34.15 -16.92
CA LEU A 352 -3.51 32.73 -16.67
C LEU A 352 -2.42 31.83 -17.28
N THR A 353 -1.85 30.93 -16.48
CA THR A 353 -1.01 29.83 -16.93
C THR A 353 -1.92 28.63 -17.26
N ARG A 354 -1.97 28.23 -18.53
CA ARG A 354 -2.92 27.26 -19.07
C ARG A 354 -2.22 26.08 -19.76
N ARG A 355 -2.89 24.93 -19.87
CA ARG A 355 -2.42 23.77 -20.65
C ARG A 355 -2.27 24.07 -22.14
N THR A 356 -3.12 24.93 -22.69
CA THR A 356 -3.03 25.38 -24.10
C THR A 356 -1.89 26.37 -24.35
N GLY A 357 -1.30 26.93 -23.29
CA GLY A 357 -0.15 27.82 -23.40
C GLY A 357 1.17 27.07 -23.44
N ILE A 358 2.25 27.79 -23.71
CA ILE A 358 3.61 27.25 -23.62
C ILE A 358 4.02 27.08 -22.16
N ALA A 359 4.81 26.05 -21.88
CA ALA A 359 5.31 25.76 -20.54
C ALA A 359 6.18 26.90 -19.99
N THR A 360 5.94 27.28 -18.73
CA THR A 360 6.68 28.33 -18.02
C THR A 360 7.10 27.83 -16.63
N ALA A 361 7.83 28.66 -15.87
CA ALA A 361 8.18 28.40 -14.48
C ALA A 361 6.99 28.41 -13.50
N ARG A 362 5.78 28.78 -13.96
CA ARG A 362 4.59 28.91 -13.10
C ARG A 362 3.68 27.68 -13.18
N SER A 363 3.04 27.38 -12.06
CA SER A 363 2.01 26.35 -11.95
C SER A 363 0.75 26.76 -12.70
N LEU A 364 -0.02 25.77 -13.15
CA LEU A 364 -1.33 25.99 -13.74
C LEU A 364 -2.28 26.67 -12.75
N ASN A 365 -3.12 27.58 -13.26
CA ASN A 365 -4.14 28.28 -12.47
C ASN A 365 -5.47 28.43 -13.23
N GLU A 366 -5.78 27.51 -14.15
CA GLU A 366 -7.07 27.45 -14.84
C GLU A 366 -8.24 27.26 -13.85
N ALA A 367 -9.45 27.67 -14.24
CA ALA A 367 -10.64 27.35 -13.47
C ALA A 367 -10.98 25.85 -13.55
N ASN A 368 -11.69 25.32 -12.56
CA ASN A 368 -12.24 23.95 -12.55
C ASN A 368 -11.19 22.84 -12.73
N MET A 369 -9.96 23.05 -12.25
CA MET A 369 -8.94 21.99 -12.26
C MET A 369 -9.35 20.88 -11.28
N PRO A 370 -9.42 19.61 -11.70
CA PRO A 370 -9.71 18.51 -10.78
C PRO A 370 -8.60 18.39 -9.75
N SER A 371 -8.94 17.88 -8.58
CA SER A 371 -7.99 17.54 -7.52
C SER A 371 -8.19 16.10 -7.08
N ARG A 372 -7.16 15.53 -6.47
CA ARG A 372 -7.27 14.22 -5.81
C ARG A 372 -8.19 14.38 -4.60
N SER A 373 -9.18 13.50 -4.49
CA SER A 373 -10.22 13.56 -3.46
C SER A 373 -10.84 12.18 -3.24
N GLY A 374 -11.44 11.99 -2.07
CA GLY A 374 -12.06 10.74 -1.67
C GLY A 374 -11.31 10.08 -0.52
N ASP A 375 -11.96 9.12 0.13
CA ASP A 375 -11.47 8.47 1.34
C ASP A 375 -11.12 7.00 1.09
N THR A 376 -11.58 6.44 -0.02
CA THR A 376 -11.31 5.06 -0.43
C THR A 376 -10.28 5.01 -1.57
N PRO A 377 -9.51 3.91 -1.70
CA PRO A 377 -8.66 3.70 -2.86
C PRO A 377 -9.39 3.86 -4.20
N ALA A 378 -10.65 3.43 -4.30
CA ALA A 378 -11.44 3.55 -5.52
C ALA A 378 -11.69 5.02 -5.92
N GLU A 379 -12.14 5.85 -4.97
CA GLU A 379 -12.39 7.28 -5.21
C GLU A 379 -11.08 8.04 -5.50
N LEU A 380 -10.00 7.69 -4.79
CA LEU A 380 -8.68 8.27 -5.02
C LEU A 380 -8.16 7.90 -6.43
N ARG A 381 -8.30 6.65 -6.86
CA ARG A 381 -7.96 6.24 -8.23
C ARG A 381 -8.80 6.99 -9.26
N GLU A 382 -10.11 7.12 -9.03
CA GLU A 382 -11.01 7.83 -9.93
C GLU A 382 -10.63 9.31 -10.05
N SER A 383 -10.35 9.99 -8.93
CA SER A 383 -9.94 11.40 -8.93
C SER A 383 -8.56 11.63 -9.57
N LEU A 384 -7.61 10.70 -9.37
CA LEU A 384 -6.34 10.71 -10.13
C LEU A 384 -6.58 10.50 -11.63
N GLY A 385 -7.51 9.63 -12.02
CA GLY A 385 -7.94 9.46 -13.40
C GLY A 385 -8.52 10.75 -13.99
N LYS A 386 -9.32 11.50 -13.21
CA LYS A 386 -9.83 12.83 -13.61
C LYS A 386 -8.70 13.84 -13.82
N ILE A 387 -7.65 13.81 -12.98
CA ILE A 387 -6.45 14.65 -13.17
C ILE A 387 -5.76 14.28 -14.49
N ILE A 388 -5.51 13.00 -14.76
CA ILE A 388 -4.85 12.54 -16.00
C ILE A 388 -5.66 12.94 -17.23
N ALA A 389 -6.98 12.71 -17.18
CA ALA A 389 -7.89 13.06 -18.25
C ALA A 389 -7.96 14.58 -18.48
N TRP A 390 -7.86 15.38 -17.43
CA TRP A 390 -7.82 16.83 -17.55
C TRP A 390 -6.47 17.32 -18.06
N LEU A 391 -5.34 16.89 -17.49
CA LEU A 391 -4.03 17.28 -17.98
C LEU A 391 -3.83 16.89 -19.45
N ALA A 392 -4.43 15.77 -19.89
CA ALA A 392 -4.47 15.26 -21.26
C ALA A 392 -3.16 15.51 -22.01
N VAL A 393 -2.09 14.94 -21.48
CA VAL A 393 -0.71 15.18 -21.94
C VAL A 393 -0.49 14.88 -23.43
N ASP A 394 -1.34 14.02 -23.99
CA ASP A 394 -1.40 13.58 -25.39
C ASP A 394 -2.29 14.46 -26.28
N ASN A 395 -2.99 15.46 -25.73
CA ASN A 395 -3.85 16.34 -26.51
C ASN A 395 -3.00 17.36 -27.32
N PRO A 396 -3.08 17.38 -28.66
CA PRO A 396 -2.28 18.27 -29.49
C PRO A 396 -2.56 19.77 -29.25
N ALA A 397 -3.72 20.12 -28.70
CA ALA A 397 -4.03 21.51 -28.33
C ALA A 397 -3.33 21.97 -27.04
N TYR A 398 -2.74 21.07 -26.26
CA TYR A 398 -2.13 21.37 -24.96
C TYR A 398 -0.61 21.53 -25.09
N HIS A 399 -0.21 22.68 -25.65
CA HIS A 399 1.18 23.03 -25.94
C HIS A 399 2.12 23.05 -24.72
N ARG A 400 1.60 23.04 -23.50
CA ARG A 400 2.40 23.00 -22.27
C ARG A 400 3.23 21.72 -22.17
N TYR A 401 2.72 20.61 -22.68
CA TYR A 401 3.37 19.30 -22.61
C TYR A 401 3.91 18.81 -23.95
N ALA A 402 3.53 19.47 -25.04
CA ALA A 402 3.94 19.10 -26.38
C ALA A 402 5.48 19.19 -26.52
N PRO A 403 6.16 18.10 -26.94
CA PRO A 403 7.58 18.17 -27.24
C PRO A 403 7.82 19.13 -28.40
N ARG A 404 8.89 19.93 -28.33
CA ARG A 404 9.28 20.89 -29.38
C ARG A 404 10.77 21.17 -29.32
N ASP A 405 11.40 21.37 -30.47
CA ASP A 405 12.82 21.79 -30.58
C ASP A 405 13.79 20.91 -29.77
N GLY A 406 13.52 19.60 -29.71
CA GLY A 406 14.32 18.65 -28.90
C GLY A 406 14.11 18.75 -27.39
N LEU A 407 13.20 19.60 -26.92
CA LEU A 407 12.80 19.76 -25.53
C LEU A 407 11.61 18.87 -25.18
N THR A 408 11.63 18.31 -23.98
CA THR A 408 10.53 17.57 -23.37
C THR A 408 10.14 18.21 -22.03
N PHE A 409 8.90 18.02 -21.61
CA PHE A 409 8.31 18.75 -20.47
C PHE A 409 7.85 17.79 -19.36
N CYS A 410 8.55 16.67 -19.23
CA CYS A 410 8.25 15.61 -18.26
C CYS A 410 8.24 16.11 -16.81
N ASN A 411 9.20 16.96 -16.44
CA ASN A 411 9.27 17.59 -15.12
C ASN A 411 8.09 18.54 -14.86
N ILE A 412 7.63 19.27 -15.88
CA ILE A 412 6.49 20.19 -15.76
C ILE A 412 5.19 19.41 -15.60
N TYR A 413 5.02 18.35 -16.41
CA TYR A 413 3.89 17.44 -16.27
C TYR A 413 3.84 16.77 -14.89
N ALA A 414 4.99 16.27 -14.41
CA ALA A 414 5.08 15.68 -13.08
C ALA A 414 4.73 16.69 -11.98
N HIS A 415 5.23 17.93 -12.07
CA HIS A 415 4.85 19.01 -11.16
C HIS A 415 3.35 19.27 -11.18
N ASP A 416 2.75 19.47 -12.37
CA ASP A 416 1.33 19.79 -12.48
C ASP A 416 0.46 18.65 -11.96
N TYR A 417 0.79 17.39 -12.28
CA TYR A 417 0.12 16.22 -11.73
C TYR A 417 0.20 16.20 -10.19
N CYS A 418 1.39 16.33 -9.63
CA CYS A 418 1.59 16.34 -8.18
C CYS A 418 0.83 17.48 -7.51
N ALA A 419 0.88 18.70 -8.07
CA ALA A 419 0.16 19.85 -7.56
C ALA A 419 -1.36 19.63 -7.56
N ARG A 420 -1.92 18.98 -8.60
CA ARG A 420 -3.34 18.60 -8.63
C ARG A 420 -3.66 17.46 -7.68
N ALA A 421 -2.71 16.58 -7.42
CA ALA A 421 -2.85 15.48 -6.48
C ALA A 421 -2.67 15.89 -5.00
N GLY A 422 -2.38 17.17 -4.73
CA GLY A 422 -2.13 17.67 -3.37
C GLY A 422 -0.75 17.30 -2.83
N VAL A 423 0.21 17.04 -3.71
CA VAL A 423 1.57 16.58 -3.41
C VAL A 423 2.59 17.62 -3.85
N TYR A 424 3.54 17.98 -3.00
CA TYR A 424 4.57 18.94 -3.35
C TYR A 424 5.72 18.28 -4.12
N LEU A 425 5.88 18.66 -5.39
CA LEU A 425 7.06 18.43 -6.22
C LEU A 425 7.44 19.78 -6.83
N PRO A 426 8.68 20.28 -6.66
CA PRO A 426 9.00 21.67 -6.99
C PRO A 426 8.99 21.92 -8.51
N ARG A 427 8.35 23.02 -8.93
CA ARG A 427 8.57 23.60 -10.27
C ARG A 427 9.81 24.48 -10.31
N VAL A 428 10.02 25.20 -9.21
CA VAL A 428 11.18 26.02 -8.91
C VAL A 428 11.71 25.61 -7.53
N TRP A 429 13.00 25.85 -7.28
CA TRP A 429 13.59 25.57 -5.98
C TRP A 429 14.58 26.64 -5.57
N TRP A 430 14.76 26.78 -4.26
CA TRP A 430 15.64 27.78 -3.64
C TRP A 430 17.09 27.67 -4.13
N THR A 431 17.71 28.83 -4.41
CA THR A 431 19.15 28.91 -4.67
C THR A 431 19.94 28.64 -3.38
N ALA A 432 21.23 28.30 -3.51
CA ALA A 432 22.07 28.04 -2.34
C ALA A 432 22.11 29.21 -1.34
N ASN A 433 22.16 30.45 -1.84
CA ASN A 433 22.11 31.66 -1.02
C ASN A 433 20.76 31.83 -0.30
N ALA A 434 19.65 31.53 -0.98
CA ALA A 434 18.33 31.55 -0.37
C ALA A 434 18.19 30.46 0.72
N LEU A 435 18.70 29.26 0.48
CA LEU A 435 18.72 28.18 1.49
C LEU A 435 19.52 28.56 2.74
N LEU A 436 20.69 29.20 2.58
CA LEU A 436 21.49 29.69 3.70
C LEU A 436 20.78 30.81 4.49
N SER A 437 19.97 31.62 3.80
CA SER A 437 19.17 32.69 4.43
C SER A 437 18.00 32.10 5.21
N LEU A 438 17.28 31.15 4.60
CA LEU A 438 16.19 30.38 5.23
C LEU A 438 16.68 29.61 6.46
N SER A 439 17.86 28.99 6.39
CA SER A 439 18.42 28.25 7.53
C SER A 439 18.77 29.15 8.73
N LYS A 440 18.89 30.47 8.52
CA LYS A 440 19.06 31.49 9.56
C LYS A 440 17.73 32.06 10.07
N GLY A 441 16.60 31.49 9.65
CA GLY A 441 15.25 31.97 10.00
C GLY A 441 14.84 33.26 9.28
N GLN A 442 15.55 33.67 8.23
CA GLN A 442 15.17 34.86 7.46
C GLN A 442 13.98 34.57 6.54
N ASN A 443 13.12 35.56 6.35
CA ASN A 443 12.03 35.47 5.38
C ASN A 443 12.58 35.75 3.97
N VAL A 444 12.43 34.79 3.05
CA VAL A 444 12.93 34.89 1.68
C VAL A 444 11.76 34.73 0.70
N ALA A 445 11.53 35.74 -0.14
CA ALA A 445 10.51 35.66 -1.18
C ALA A 445 11.01 34.82 -2.37
N PRO A 446 10.17 33.99 -3.02
CA PRO A 446 10.54 33.23 -4.21
C PRO A 446 10.51 34.11 -5.48
N LEU A 447 11.70 34.54 -5.92
CA LEU A 447 11.95 35.42 -7.05
C LEU A 447 12.78 34.67 -8.09
N LEU A 448 12.19 34.43 -9.26
CA LEU A 448 12.80 33.63 -10.33
C LEU A 448 14.13 34.25 -10.79
N GLY A 449 15.19 33.44 -10.83
CA GLY A 449 16.55 33.84 -11.23
C GLY A 449 17.33 34.60 -10.15
N ASN A 450 16.77 34.78 -8.96
CA ASN A 450 17.45 35.40 -7.81
C ASN A 450 17.45 34.45 -6.61
N THR A 451 16.28 34.17 -6.06
CA THR A 451 16.13 33.31 -4.86
C THR A 451 15.61 31.92 -5.20
N VAL A 452 15.02 31.73 -6.39
CA VAL A 452 14.63 30.40 -6.90
C VAL A 452 14.98 30.23 -8.38
N ASP A 453 15.31 29.00 -8.77
CA ASP A 453 15.57 28.59 -10.15
C ASP A 453 14.62 27.47 -10.59
N GLU A 454 14.42 27.33 -11.90
CA GLU A 454 13.63 26.23 -12.46
C GLU A 454 14.30 24.86 -12.24
N VAL A 455 13.50 23.86 -11.86
CA VAL A 455 14.00 22.51 -11.59
C VAL A 455 13.81 21.62 -12.81
N ARG A 456 14.90 21.09 -13.37
CA ARG A 456 14.86 20.10 -14.47
C ARG A 456 14.70 18.69 -13.90
N ALA A 457 14.46 17.69 -14.76
CA ALA A 457 14.34 16.29 -14.32
C ALA A 457 15.60 15.77 -13.58
N ASN A 458 16.80 16.19 -14.00
CA ASN A 458 18.05 15.87 -13.29
C ASN A 458 18.09 16.48 -11.87
N ASP A 459 17.53 17.68 -11.72
CA ASP A 459 17.53 18.41 -10.46
C ASP A 459 16.44 17.85 -9.53
N LEU A 460 15.30 17.42 -10.08
CA LEU A 460 14.27 16.69 -9.34
C LEU A 460 14.81 15.39 -8.74
N PHE A 461 15.65 14.64 -9.47
CA PHE A 461 16.30 13.46 -8.91
C PHE A 461 17.09 13.80 -7.64
N ARG A 462 17.92 14.85 -7.69
CA ARG A 462 18.74 15.30 -6.55
C ARG A 462 17.86 15.86 -5.44
N TRP A 463 16.84 16.64 -5.80
CA TRP A 463 15.91 17.23 -4.84
C TRP A 463 15.15 16.16 -4.05
N LEU A 464 14.68 15.09 -4.70
CA LEU A 464 14.02 13.98 -4.01
C LEU A 464 14.97 13.28 -3.04
N ARG A 465 16.22 13.04 -3.45
CA ARG A 465 17.26 12.45 -2.59
C ARG A 465 17.57 13.32 -1.38
N ASP A 466 17.73 14.62 -1.58
CA ASP A 466 18.28 15.54 -0.58
C ASP A 466 17.19 16.14 0.33
N TYR A 467 16.00 16.39 -0.21
CA TYR A 467 14.89 17.08 0.47
C TYR A 467 13.59 16.28 0.50
N GLY A 468 13.39 15.31 -0.41
CA GLY A 468 12.11 14.65 -0.62
C GLY A 468 11.45 14.14 0.67
N GLU A 469 12.22 13.53 1.57
CA GLU A 469 11.74 13.01 2.87
C GLU A 469 11.06 14.10 3.73
N SER A 470 11.63 15.31 3.77
CA SER A 470 11.05 16.44 4.51
C SER A 470 9.74 16.98 3.90
N PHE A 471 9.46 16.58 2.65
CA PHE A 471 8.26 16.90 1.89
C PHE A 471 7.36 15.68 1.66
N GLY A 472 7.53 14.60 2.43
CA GLY A 472 6.64 13.44 2.39
C GLY A 472 6.98 12.40 1.32
N TRP A 473 8.09 12.52 0.61
CA TRP A 473 8.54 11.50 -0.35
C TRP A 473 9.37 10.41 0.32
N GLN A 474 9.12 9.17 -0.06
CA GLN A 474 9.92 8.01 0.31
C GLN A 474 10.34 7.23 -0.91
N ARG A 475 11.50 6.58 -0.83
CA ARG A 475 12.03 5.78 -1.93
C ARG A 475 11.36 4.40 -1.93
N ALA A 476 10.76 4.02 -3.05
CA ALA A 476 10.24 2.67 -3.25
C ALA A 476 11.38 1.72 -3.64
N ALA A 477 11.34 0.48 -3.13
CA ALA A 477 12.32 -0.56 -3.36
C ALA A 477 12.07 -1.35 -4.65
N SER A 478 10.84 -1.36 -5.17
CA SER A 478 10.47 -2.13 -6.36
C SER A 478 9.36 -1.48 -7.19
N LEU A 479 9.19 -1.96 -8.42
CA LEU A 479 8.04 -1.59 -9.25
C LEU A 479 6.72 -2.11 -8.69
N ASP A 480 6.74 -3.24 -7.97
CA ASP A 480 5.56 -3.78 -7.29
C ASP A 480 5.05 -2.81 -6.23
N GLU A 481 5.94 -2.35 -5.36
CA GLU A 481 5.63 -1.35 -4.33
C GLU A 481 5.12 -0.06 -4.96
N LEU A 482 5.81 0.42 -6.00
CA LEU A 482 5.45 1.65 -6.70
C LEU A 482 4.07 1.57 -7.36
N GLN A 483 3.79 0.47 -8.07
CA GLN A 483 2.50 0.26 -8.74
C GLN A 483 1.38 0.00 -7.73
N GLN A 484 1.64 -0.75 -6.66
CA GLN A 484 0.68 -1.00 -5.60
C GLN A 484 0.27 0.31 -4.91
N HIS A 485 1.24 1.19 -4.62
CA HIS A 485 0.98 2.51 -4.07
C HIS A 485 0.08 3.35 -4.98
N ALA A 486 0.37 3.39 -6.28
CA ALA A 486 -0.48 4.06 -7.26
C ALA A 486 -1.89 3.44 -7.30
N ASN A 487 -2.01 2.11 -7.25
CA ASN A 487 -3.29 1.42 -7.22
C ASN A 487 -4.10 1.66 -5.93
N LEU A 488 -3.46 2.06 -4.83
CA LEU A 488 -4.14 2.52 -3.62
C LEU A 488 -4.58 3.99 -3.72
N GLY A 489 -4.37 4.63 -4.88
CA GLY A 489 -4.65 6.04 -5.10
C GLY A 489 -3.55 6.95 -4.59
N GLY A 490 -2.34 6.44 -4.34
CA GLY A 490 -1.15 7.22 -3.99
C GLY A 490 -0.47 7.84 -5.21
N VAL A 491 0.52 8.70 -4.98
CA VAL A 491 1.33 9.33 -6.03
C VAL A 491 2.70 8.67 -6.07
N GLY A 492 3.07 8.12 -7.23
CA GLY A 492 4.37 7.49 -7.44
C GLY A 492 5.07 8.02 -8.70
N ILE A 493 6.40 8.06 -8.69
CA ILE A 493 7.23 8.50 -9.81
C ILE A 493 8.41 7.58 -10.05
N ILE A 494 8.82 7.48 -11.32
CA ILE A 494 10.13 6.97 -11.72
C ILE A 494 10.92 8.16 -12.26
N VAL A 495 12.13 8.38 -11.74
CA VAL A 495 13.01 9.48 -12.15
C VAL A 495 14.41 8.97 -12.42
N ALA A 496 15.02 9.42 -13.53
CA ALA A 496 16.37 9.06 -13.92
C ALA A 496 17.19 10.30 -14.33
N ARG A 497 18.42 10.39 -13.83
CA ARG A 497 19.38 11.47 -14.09
C ARG A 497 20.31 11.08 -15.23
N ARG A 498 20.55 12.00 -16.17
CA ARG A 498 21.55 11.79 -17.24
C ARG A 498 22.97 11.74 -16.70
N ARG A 499 23.79 10.93 -17.36
CA ARG A 499 25.24 10.89 -17.15
C ARG A 499 25.94 12.11 -17.75
N GLU A 500 25.58 12.46 -18.98
CA GLU A 500 26.13 13.62 -19.69
C GLU A 500 25.54 14.91 -19.12
N GLU A 501 26.41 15.83 -18.74
CA GLU A 501 26.02 17.16 -18.28
C GLU A 501 25.35 17.96 -19.41
N GLY A 502 24.39 18.82 -19.06
CA GLY A 502 23.61 19.58 -20.04
C GLY A 502 22.49 18.79 -20.74
N ARG A 503 22.48 17.44 -20.69
CA ARG A 503 21.36 16.62 -21.21
C ARG A 503 20.23 16.48 -20.20
N SER A 504 18.99 16.47 -20.68
CA SER A 504 17.80 16.31 -19.84
C SER A 504 17.62 14.88 -19.32
N GLY A 505 17.44 14.76 -18.00
CA GLY A 505 16.91 13.56 -17.35
C GLY A 505 15.49 13.23 -17.81
N HIS A 506 14.90 12.20 -17.20
CA HIS A 506 13.53 11.81 -17.49
C HIS A 506 12.78 11.47 -16.21
N ILE A 507 11.51 11.85 -16.15
CA ILE A 507 10.60 11.57 -15.04
C ILE A 507 9.22 11.20 -15.58
N VAL A 508 8.59 10.20 -14.99
CA VAL A 508 7.23 9.77 -15.34
C VAL A 508 6.41 9.60 -14.08
N MET A 509 5.10 9.82 -14.20
CA MET A 509 4.17 9.44 -13.15
C MET A 509 3.85 7.95 -13.29
N VAL A 510 3.83 7.22 -12.18
CA VAL A 510 3.19 5.91 -12.09
C VAL A 510 1.76 6.12 -11.65
N VAL A 511 0.83 5.61 -12.45
CA VAL A 511 -0.60 5.90 -12.33
C VAL A 511 -1.40 4.64 -12.00
N PRO A 512 -2.60 4.77 -11.40
CA PRO A 512 -3.39 3.62 -11.03
C PRO A 512 -3.84 2.81 -12.26
N GLU A 513 -3.84 1.49 -12.11
CA GLU A 513 -4.43 0.59 -13.10
C GLU A 513 -5.95 0.80 -13.20
N THR A 514 -6.47 0.63 -14.41
CA THR A 514 -7.89 0.63 -14.73
C THR A 514 -8.28 -0.76 -15.28
N ASP A 515 -9.56 -0.95 -15.60
CA ASP A 515 -10.02 -2.20 -16.23
C ASP A 515 -9.39 -2.43 -17.61
N ALA A 516 -9.01 -1.35 -18.32
CA ALA A 516 -8.43 -1.40 -19.65
C ALA A 516 -6.89 -1.29 -19.64
N GLU A 517 -6.35 -0.45 -18.75
CA GLU A 517 -4.95 -0.07 -18.71
C GLU A 517 -4.29 -0.64 -17.45
N THR A 518 -3.37 -1.58 -17.63
CA THR A 518 -2.74 -2.31 -16.52
C THR A 518 -1.22 -2.25 -16.61
N ALA A 519 -0.53 -2.48 -15.49
CA ALA A 519 0.90 -2.76 -15.45
C ALA A 519 1.18 -4.17 -15.97
N GLN A 520 2.33 -4.36 -16.60
CA GLN A 520 2.75 -5.69 -17.04
C GLN A 520 3.42 -6.44 -15.88
N ARG A 521 3.11 -7.73 -15.77
CA ARG A 521 3.68 -8.63 -14.76
C ARG A 521 4.32 -9.84 -15.41
N ASN A 522 5.31 -10.43 -14.75
CA ASN A 522 5.89 -11.71 -15.14
C ASN A 522 5.05 -12.91 -14.64
N ALA A 523 5.50 -14.13 -14.90
CA ALA A 523 4.81 -15.35 -14.48
C ALA A 523 4.70 -15.51 -12.95
N SER A 524 5.56 -14.86 -12.16
CA SER A 524 5.48 -14.86 -10.69
C SER A 524 4.57 -13.75 -10.15
N GLY A 525 3.93 -12.97 -11.02
CA GLY A 525 3.07 -11.85 -10.65
C GLY A 525 3.80 -10.55 -10.32
N ALA A 526 5.14 -10.49 -10.45
CA ALA A 526 5.92 -9.28 -10.16
C ALA A 526 5.82 -8.28 -11.32
N VAL A 527 5.66 -7.00 -10.99
CA VAL A 527 5.56 -5.92 -11.97
C VAL A 527 6.89 -5.76 -12.72
N THR A 528 6.83 -5.93 -14.04
CA THR A 528 7.97 -5.72 -14.95
C THR A 528 7.88 -4.40 -15.69
N LEU A 529 6.66 -3.89 -15.95
CA LEU A 529 6.43 -2.56 -16.49
C LEU A 529 5.30 -1.89 -15.72
N ALA A 530 5.63 -0.88 -14.93
CA ALA A 530 4.64 -0.05 -14.26
C ALA A 530 3.80 0.72 -15.31
N LEU A 531 2.52 0.90 -15.01
CA LEU A 531 1.63 1.76 -15.78
C LEU A 531 2.00 3.23 -15.52
N GLN A 532 2.30 3.93 -16.59
CA GLN A 532 2.87 5.28 -16.56
C GLN A 532 1.96 6.28 -17.26
N SER A 533 2.20 7.55 -16.93
CA SER A 533 1.71 8.71 -17.67
C SER A 533 2.89 9.66 -17.92
N GLN A 534 3.03 10.16 -19.15
CA GLN A 534 4.29 10.76 -19.61
C GLN A 534 4.11 11.97 -20.54
N ALA A 535 4.91 13.02 -20.29
CA ALA A 535 5.19 14.13 -21.21
C ALA A 535 6.64 14.06 -21.73
N GLY A 536 6.92 13.11 -22.63
CA GLY A 536 8.27 12.77 -23.09
C GLY A 536 8.48 13.11 -24.56
N ALA A 537 9.31 12.31 -25.24
CA ALA A 537 9.39 12.36 -26.70
C ALA A 537 8.07 11.93 -27.35
N VAL A 538 7.37 10.99 -26.70
CA VAL A 538 6.00 10.58 -27.03
C VAL A 538 5.16 10.75 -25.77
N ASN A 539 4.08 11.49 -25.90
CA ASN A 539 3.16 11.74 -24.80
C ASN A 539 2.05 10.68 -24.79
N PHE A 540 1.68 10.22 -23.60
CA PHE A 540 0.54 9.34 -23.42
C PHE A 540 -0.03 9.50 -22.01
N ARG A 541 -1.36 9.41 -21.90
CA ARG A 541 -2.05 9.41 -20.60
C ARG A 541 -1.85 8.11 -19.84
N TYR A 542 -1.90 6.98 -20.54
CA TYR A 542 -1.69 5.63 -20.02
C TYR A 542 -0.80 4.85 -20.98
N GLY A 543 0.22 4.19 -20.45
CA GLY A 543 1.15 3.38 -21.24
C GLY A 543 2.27 2.83 -20.38
N ARG A 544 3.02 1.86 -20.90
CA ARG A 544 4.08 1.16 -20.13
C ARG A 544 5.50 1.63 -20.45
N GLY A 545 5.64 2.49 -21.48
CA GLY A 545 6.93 2.90 -22.00
C GLY A 545 7.77 1.71 -22.50
N ASN A 546 9.06 1.94 -22.72
CA ASN A 546 10.00 0.86 -23.03
C ASN A 546 10.42 0.12 -21.74
N PRO A 547 10.65 -1.20 -21.80
CA PRO A 547 11.17 -1.95 -20.67
C PRO A 547 12.46 -1.39 -20.10
N ASP A 548 12.50 -1.27 -18.77
CA ASP A 548 13.67 -0.85 -18.00
C ASP A 548 14.34 0.43 -18.53
N TRP A 549 13.57 1.37 -19.11
CA TRP A 549 14.15 2.54 -19.79
C TRP A 549 15.11 3.33 -18.88
N TRP A 550 14.85 3.36 -17.57
CA TRP A 550 15.66 4.04 -16.55
C TRP A 550 17.00 3.36 -16.28
N LYS A 551 17.18 2.10 -16.70
CA LYS A 551 18.47 1.38 -16.67
C LYS A 551 19.31 1.61 -17.93
N GLY A 552 18.82 2.39 -18.89
CA GLY A 552 19.56 2.69 -20.11
C GLY A 552 20.92 3.33 -19.81
N ALA A 553 21.94 2.99 -20.61
CA ALA A 553 23.34 3.40 -20.40
C ALA A 553 23.54 4.93 -20.33
N GLN A 554 22.60 5.70 -20.90
CA GLN A 554 22.57 7.15 -20.83
C GLN A 554 22.32 7.74 -19.43
N PHE A 555 21.75 6.95 -18.52
CA PHE A 555 21.39 7.38 -17.17
C PHE A 555 22.54 7.02 -16.23
N ALA A 556 22.89 7.96 -15.36
CA ALA A 556 23.85 7.71 -14.28
C ALA A 556 23.17 7.00 -13.11
N GLU A 557 21.95 7.45 -12.79
CA GLU A 557 21.21 7.04 -11.60
C GLU A 557 19.71 7.07 -11.90
N ALA A 558 18.97 6.18 -11.25
CA ALA A 558 17.52 6.16 -11.29
C ALA A 558 16.95 5.75 -9.92
N ALA A 559 15.74 6.22 -9.63
CA ALA A 559 15.06 5.92 -8.39
C ALA A 559 13.55 5.93 -8.57
N PHE A 560 12.88 5.18 -7.70
CA PHE A 560 11.43 5.14 -7.57
C PHE A 560 11.05 5.86 -6.30
N TRP A 561 10.02 6.69 -6.36
CA TRP A 561 9.54 7.43 -5.20
C TRP A 561 8.04 7.34 -5.09
N ILE A 562 7.56 7.18 -3.86
CA ILE A 562 6.17 7.27 -3.47
C ILE A 562 6.02 8.46 -2.54
N HIS A 563 4.94 9.21 -2.68
CA HIS A 563 4.59 10.23 -1.70
C HIS A 563 3.67 9.61 -0.67
N ALA A 564 3.98 9.82 0.61
CA ALA A 564 3.15 9.50 1.75
C ALA A 564 1.73 9.95 1.46
#